data_AF-A0A2T3YT68-F1
#
_entry.id   AF-A0A2T3YT68-F1
#
_cell.length_a   1.000
_cell.length_b   1.000
_cell.length_c   1.000
_cell.angle_alpha   90.00
_cell.angle_beta   90.00
_cell.angle_gamma   90.00
#
_symmetry.space_group_name_H-M   'P 1'
#
loop_
_entity.id
_entity.type
_entity.pdbx_description
1 polymer ?
#
loop_
_entity_poly.entity_id
_entity_poly.type
_entity_poly.pdbx_seq_one_letter_code
_entity_poly.pdbx_strand_id
1 'polypeptide(L)'
;MKNEHDDGESTESDSSQENEEASEVDVTCRNTVVAWKNADGRTECTDDLSFDLYMDISTNTAIFKLYGYILLKGNRGKSGKQAIYLFVYPESIRSITLETVHDTPSQPLTNLEANYHSLCFSLTKEPCLVVPKSSILESRPKTAALLDSIRALATAANFTVSLSNTETITSTLQSLGLVASVFSSTYTGHRPSTNARRANLTALYAGRGGEIVHTNDATASAAVQPPPLYSEAAPGPSQISNKRKREISDIDHDRSPSANSQILLILKNICARLDTIENRMIRLEDKVTEALDVDRTTCRYGTEERTEIIEVVDNRIDDCITDLKVESHDILQELKDEVDDTLERLDNETSEKIELLENEIEENTTKLVKKYLKEKLSNASLRVDGTVFLDI
;
A
#
# COMPACT_ATOMS: atom_id res chain seq x y z
N MET A 1 75.60 8.77 3.75
CA MET A 1 75.16 9.96 4.53
C MET A 1 73.96 10.52 3.77
N LYS A 2 72.75 10.42 4.35
CA LYS A 2 71.98 11.53 4.96
C LYS A 2 71.66 12.64 3.93
N ASN A 3 70.46 13.19 3.73
CA ASN A 3 69.14 13.20 4.40
C ASN A 3 68.17 13.82 3.34
N GLU A 4 66.92 13.34 3.16
CA GLU A 4 65.65 13.82 3.76
C GLU A 4 65.23 15.28 3.50
N HIS A 5 64.10 15.45 2.79
CA HIS A 5 62.91 16.32 3.04
C HIS A 5 62.04 16.23 1.76
N ASP A 6 60.84 15.64 1.73
CA ASP A 6 59.58 15.83 2.48
C ASP A 6 58.79 17.10 2.07
N ASP A 7 57.46 16.97 2.15
CA ASP A 7 56.35 17.80 1.65
C ASP A 7 55.82 17.34 0.28
N GLY A 8 54.72 16.59 0.13
CA GLY A 8 53.58 16.38 1.02
C GLY A 8 52.42 17.25 0.58
N GLU A 9 51.65 16.82 -0.43
CA GLU A 9 50.31 17.36 -0.67
C GLU A 9 49.34 16.22 -0.99
N SER A 10 48.54 15.91 0.01
CA SER A 10 47.47 14.93 0.03
C SER A 10 46.29 15.44 -0.78
N THR A 11 46.03 14.86 -1.96
CA THR A 11 44.69 14.90 -2.55
C THR A 11 43.86 13.80 -1.90
N GLU A 12 43.18 14.16 -0.80
CA GLU A 12 42.02 13.43 -0.29
C GLU A 12 41.04 13.23 -1.43
N SER A 13 40.92 11.99 -1.88
CA SER A 13 39.89 11.57 -2.81
C SER A 13 38.61 11.37 -2.01
N ASP A 14 37.67 12.30 -2.16
CA ASP A 14 36.32 12.19 -1.62
C ASP A 14 35.56 11.11 -2.40
N SER A 15 35.74 9.85 -1.99
CA SER A 15 35.16 8.65 -2.62
C SER A 15 33.99 8.10 -1.80
N SER A 16 33.10 8.98 -1.32
CA SER A 16 32.07 8.60 -0.33
C SER A 16 30.64 8.46 -0.87
N GLN A 17 30.43 8.47 -2.19
CA GLN A 17 29.06 8.41 -2.76
C GLN A 17 28.75 7.29 -3.76
N GLU A 18 29.71 6.43 -4.13
CA GLU A 18 29.46 5.36 -5.13
C GLU A 18 29.32 3.93 -4.55
N ASN A 19 29.36 3.74 -3.23
CA ASN A 19 29.40 2.40 -2.61
C ASN A 19 28.12 1.94 -1.87
N GLU A 20 27.05 2.74 -1.80
CA GLU A 20 25.84 2.33 -1.06
C GLU A 20 24.99 1.28 -1.81
N GLU A 21 24.95 1.29 -3.15
CA GLU A 21 24.08 0.36 -3.90
C GLU A 21 24.60 -1.10 -3.92
N ALA A 22 25.90 -1.34 -3.71
CA ALA A 22 26.48 -2.68 -3.81
C ALA A 22 26.22 -3.59 -2.60
N SER A 23 25.63 -3.06 -1.53
CA SER A 23 25.41 -3.79 -0.26
C SER A 23 23.94 -4.08 0.06
N GLU A 24 23.01 -3.63 -0.78
CA GLU A 24 21.57 -3.74 -0.54
C GLU A 24 20.91 -4.77 -1.48
N VAL A 25 20.07 -5.61 -0.91
CA VAL A 25 19.17 -6.51 -1.61
C VAL A 25 17.75 -5.99 -1.38
N ASP A 26 17.11 -5.51 -2.44
CA ASP A 26 15.70 -5.10 -2.44
C ASP A 26 14.98 -5.86 -3.56
N VAL A 27 14.08 -6.77 -3.18
CA VAL A 27 13.37 -7.67 -4.09
C VAL A 27 11.88 -7.57 -3.83
N THR A 28 11.12 -7.24 -4.87
CA THR A 28 9.65 -7.29 -4.86
C THR A 28 9.17 -8.31 -5.88
N CYS A 29 8.45 -9.31 -5.41
CA CYS A 29 7.79 -10.32 -6.23
C CYS A 29 6.28 -10.15 -6.14
N ARG A 30 5.61 -10.07 -7.29
CA ARG A 30 4.15 -9.99 -7.37
C ARG A 30 3.58 -11.35 -7.76
N ASN A 31 2.30 -11.56 -7.45
CA ASN A 31 1.55 -12.78 -7.81
C ASN A 31 2.27 -14.05 -7.33
N THR A 32 2.75 -14.01 -6.09
CA THR A 32 3.39 -15.15 -5.44
C THR A 32 2.33 -16.11 -4.92
N VAL A 33 2.62 -17.40 -4.99
CA VAL A 33 1.79 -18.44 -4.37
C VAL A 33 2.41 -18.77 -3.04
N VAL A 34 1.66 -18.60 -1.96
CA VAL A 34 2.12 -18.93 -0.61
C VAL A 34 1.39 -20.18 -0.14
N ALA A 35 2.15 -21.19 0.28
CA ALA A 35 1.62 -22.44 0.81
C ALA A 35 2.05 -22.64 2.27
N TRP A 36 1.15 -23.07 3.13
CA TRP A 36 1.44 -23.39 4.53
C TRP A 36 0.65 -24.62 4.97
N LYS A 37 1.00 -25.18 6.14
CA LYS A 37 0.20 -26.23 6.77
C LYS A 37 -0.71 -25.60 7.81
N ASN A 38 -2.00 -25.90 7.72
CA ASN A 38 -2.98 -25.49 8.73
C ASN A 38 -2.85 -26.34 10.01
N ALA A 39 -3.67 -26.03 11.02
CA ALA A 39 -3.67 -26.73 12.30
C ALA A 39 -3.98 -28.24 12.18
N ASP A 40 -4.74 -28.63 11.15
CA ASP A 40 -5.07 -30.03 10.84
C ASP A 40 -3.96 -30.75 10.05
N GLY A 41 -2.85 -30.05 9.75
CA GLY A 41 -1.74 -30.57 8.94
C GLY A 41 -2.02 -30.63 7.44
N ARG A 42 -3.16 -30.10 6.97
CA ARG A 42 -3.46 -29.97 5.54
C ARG A 42 -2.70 -28.80 4.95
N THR A 43 -2.19 -28.97 3.74
CA THR A 43 -1.58 -27.89 2.99
C THR A 43 -2.66 -26.98 2.44
N GLU A 44 -2.62 -25.72 2.82
CA GLU A 44 -3.42 -24.63 2.25
C GLU A 44 -2.49 -23.76 1.40
N CYS A 45 -3.05 -23.14 0.38
CA CYS A 45 -2.34 -22.16 -0.42
C CYS A 45 -3.24 -20.95 -0.71
N THR A 46 -2.59 -19.82 -0.93
CA THR A 46 -3.23 -18.62 -1.44
C THR A 46 -2.38 -18.06 -2.56
N ASP A 47 -3.03 -17.64 -3.62
CA ASP A 47 -2.50 -16.78 -4.66
C ASP A 47 -2.72 -15.30 -4.29
N ASP A 48 -2.32 -14.39 -5.17
CA ASP A 48 -2.51 -12.94 -5.06
C ASP A 48 -1.81 -12.23 -3.90
N LEU A 49 -0.76 -12.84 -3.33
CA LEU A 49 0.13 -12.15 -2.42
C LEU A 49 1.35 -11.59 -3.15
N SER A 50 1.76 -10.39 -2.73
CA SER A 50 3.05 -9.80 -3.07
C SER A 50 4.03 -10.05 -1.93
N PHE A 51 5.29 -10.27 -2.28
CA PHE A 51 6.38 -10.52 -1.36
C PHE A 51 7.46 -9.46 -1.56
N ASP A 52 7.71 -8.67 -0.53
CA ASP A 52 8.85 -7.75 -0.47
C ASP A 52 9.90 -8.31 0.49
N LEU A 53 11.15 -8.25 0.04
CA LEU A 53 12.33 -8.61 0.77
C LEU A 53 13.29 -7.43 0.72
N TYR A 54 13.74 -7.01 1.89
CA TYR A 54 14.84 -6.07 2.02
C TYR A 54 15.91 -6.63 2.93
N MET A 55 17.16 -6.49 2.52
CA MET A 55 18.32 -6.80 3.35
C MET A 55 19.48 -5.87 2.99
N ASP A 56 20.05 -5.22 4.00
CA ASP A 56 21.24 -4.40 3.88
C ASP A 56 22.38 -5.10 4.61
N ILE A 57 23.38 -5.51 3.83
CA ILE A 57 24.55 -6.25 4.31
C ILE A 57 25.45 -5.34 5.17
N SER A 58 25.49 -4.04 4.87
CA SER A 58 26.37 -3.09 5.54
C SER A 58 25.93 -2.82 6.98
N THR A 59 24.62 -2.66 7.18
CA THR A 59 24.01 -2.50 8.51
C THR A 59 23.63 -3.83 9.15
N ASN A 60 23.75 -4.94 8.42
CA ASN A 60 23.26 -6.26 8.79
C ASN A 60 21.79 -6.18 9.26
N THR A 61 20.95 -5.54 8.46
CA THR A 61 19.51 -5.41 8.74
C THR A 61 18.66 -6.03 7.64
N ALA A 62 17.49 -6.56 8.00
CA ALA A 62 16.55 -7.12 7.04
C ALA A 62 15.09 -6.91 7.47
N ILE A 63 14.17 -7.03 6.51
CA ILE A 63 12.74 -7.16 6.77
C ILE A 63 12.08 -7.88 5.59
N PHE A 64 11.09 -8.71 5.91
CA PHE A 64 10.31 -9.47 4.93
C PHE A 64 8.84 -9.09 5.10
N LYS A 65 8.15 -8.85 4.00
CA LYS A 65 6.73 -8.45 4.01
C LYS A 65 5.97 -9.27 2.98
N LEU A 66 4.96 -10.00 3.43
CA LEU A 66 3.92 -10.51 2.55
C LEU A 66 2.74 -9.55 2.62
N TYR A 67 2.11 -9.24 1.50
CA TYR A 67 0.92 -8.39 1.53
C TYR A 67 -0.06 -8.71 0.42
N GLY A 68 -1.33 -8.58 0.76
CA GLY A 68 -2.46 -8.69 -0.16
C GLY A 68 -3.31 -7.45 -0.07
N TYR A 69 -4.03 -7.14 -1.15
CA TYR A 69 -4.96 -6.03 -1.16
C TYR A 69 -6.38 -6.53 -0.92
N ILE A 70 -7.01 -6.04 0.15
CA ILE A 70 -8.40 -6.37 0.49
C ILE A 70 -9.31 -5.16 0.31
N LEU A 71 -10.59 -5.40 0.08
CA LEU A 71 -11.63 -4.38 0.09
C LEU A 71 -12.23 -4.31 1.48
N LEU A 72 -11.88 -3.28 2.26
CA LEU A 72 -12.42 -3.09 3.61
C LEU A 72 -13.86 -2.54 3.57
N LYS A 73 -14.74 -3.08 4.41
CA LYS A 73 -16.07 -2.51 4.66
C LYS A 73 -15.94 -1.14 5.34
N GLY A 74 -16.83 -0.21 4.99
CA GLY A 74 -16.88 1.14 5.58
C GLY A 74 -15.78 2.11 5.14
N ASN A 75 -14.82 1.68 4.31
CA ASN A 75 -13.79 2.57 3.79
C ASN A 75 -14.35 3.43 2.64
N ARG A 76 -14.51 4.74 2.87
CA ARG A 76 -15.04 5.71 1.89
C ARG A 76 -14.02 6.20 0.85
N GLY A 77 -12.86 5.56 0.76
CA GLY A 77 -11.83 5.89 -0.24
C GLY A 77 -12.21 5.45 -1.65
N LYS A 78 -11.65 6.14 -2.67
CA LYS A 78 -11.98 5.99 -4.11
C LYS A 78 -11.90 4.56 -4.70
N SER A 79 -11.28 3.60 -4.01
CA SER A 79 -11.20 2.20 -4.45
C SER A 79 -11.58 1.17 -3.37
N GLY A 80 -11.81 1.59 -2.11
CA GLY A 80 -11.96 0.67 -0.96
C GLY A 80 -10.78 -0.28 -0.68
N LYS A 81 -9.80 -0.35 -1.59
CA LYS A 81 -8.68 -1.30 -1.64
C LYS A 81 -7.58 -0.87 -0.68
N GLN A 82 -7.24 -1.76 0.23
CA GLN A 82 -6.27 -1.51 1.29
C GLN A 82 -5.30 -2.70 1.39
N ALA A 83 -4.00 -2.43 1.33
CA ALA A 83 -3.00 -3.47 1.58
C ALA A 83 -3.00 -3.87 3.06
N ILE A 84 -3.00 -5.17 3.33
CA ILE A 84 -2.73 -5.74 4.66
C ILE A 84 -1.41 -6.47 4.58
N TYR A 85 -0.56 -6.26 5.58
CA TYR A 85 0.80 -6.79 5.59
C TYR A 85 0.97 -7.88 6.64
N LEU A 86 1.79 -8.88 6.35
CA LEU A 86 2.39 -9.80 7.28
C LEU A 86 3.88 -9.47 7.34
N PHE A 87 4.31 -8.92 8.47
CA PHE A 87 5.72 -8.63 8.70
C PHE A 87 6.38 -9.86 9.30
N VAL A 88 7.44 -10.33 8.63
CA VAL A 88 8.30 -11.39 9.13
C VAL A 88 9.62 -10.75 9.52
N TYR A 89 9.85 -10.66 10.82
CA TYR A 89 11.06 -10.09 11.39
C TYR A 89 12.20 -11.11 11.30
N PRO A 90 13.43 -10.70 10.95
CA PRO A 90 14.56 -11.62 10.77
C PRO A 90 14.91 -12.40 12.05
N GLU A 91 14.66 -11.82 13.23
CA GLU A 91 14.86 -12.48 14.53
C GLU A 91 13.88 -13.63 14.78
N SER A 92 12.71 -13.58 14.13
CA SER A 92 11.70 -14.63 14.17
C SER A 92 12.01 -15.78 13.20
N ILE A 93 13.02 -15.67 12.35
CA ILE A 93 13.34 -16.67 11.34
C ILE A 93 14.30 -17.69 11.92
N ARG A 94 13.91 -18.96 11.92
CA ARG A 94 14.78 -20.10 12.25
C ARG A 94 15.66 -20.46 11.06
N SER A 95 15.08 -20.61 9.88
CA SER A 95 15.84 -20.83 8.65
C SER A 95 15.06 -20.45 7.40
N ILE A 96 15.79 -20.10 6.35
CA ILE A 96 15.25 -19.99 4.98
C ILE A 96 16.02 -20.96 4.10
N THR A 97 15.30 -21.74 3.30
CA THR A 97 15.91 -22.56 2.24
C THR A 97 15.36 -22.14 0.89
N LEU A 98 16.25 -22.06 -0.10
CA LEU A 98 15.88 -21.84 -1.49
C LEU A 98 15.74 -23.19 -2.18
N GLU A 99 14.53 -23.52 -2.57
CA GLU A 99 14.23 -24.68 -3.42
C GLU A 99 14.11 -24.22 -4.86
N THR A 100 14.79 -24.93 -5.76
CA THR A 100 14.68 -24.72 -7.21
C THR A 100 14.21 -26.02 -7.79
N VAL A 101 12.94 -26.07 -8.21
CA VAL A 101 12.36 -27.25 -8.85
C VAL A 101 12.53 -27.07 -10.35
N HIS A 102 13.46 -27.83 -10.92
CA HIS A 102 13.53 -28.04 -12.36
C HIS A 102 12.58 -29.17 -12.70
N ASP A 103 11.46 -28.89 -13.36
CA ASP A 103 10.58 -29.96 -13.83
C ASP A 103 11.32 -30.80 -14.88
N THR A 104 11.67 -32.02 -14.49
CA THR A 104 11.58 -33.16 -15.41
C THR A 104 10.11 -33.56 -15.53
N PRO A 105 9.64 -33.93 -16.74
CA PRO A 105 8.21 -34.03 -17.06
C PRO A 105 7.57 -35.26 -16.42
N SER A 106 7.10 -35.14 -15.17
CA SER A 106 6.29 -36.17 -14.53
C SER A 106 5.59 -35.69 -13.26
N GLN A 107 4.66 -34.73 -13.36
CA GLN A 107 3.35 -34.79 -12.69
C GLN A 107 2.49 -33.53 -12.97
N PRO A 108 1.15 -33.66 -13.00
CA PRO A 108 0.27 -32.56 -13.36
C PRO A 108 -0.12 -31.76 -12.12
N LEU A 109 0.62 -30.69 -11.82
CA LEU A 109 0.05 -29.52 -11.15
C LEU A 109 -0.34 -28.55 -12.26
N THR A 110 -1.65 -28.48 -12.48
CA THR A 110 -2.29 -27.68 -13.51
C THR A 110 -1.79 -26.22 -13.43
N ASN A 111 -1.18 -25.76 -14.53
CA ASN A 111 -0.90 -24.35 -14.88
C ASN A 111 0.35 -23.68 -14.29
N LEU A 112 1.32 -24.42 -13.77
CA LEU A 112 2.64 -23.87 -13.45
C LEU A 112 3.68 -24.30 -14.52
N GLU A 113 3.87 -23.50 -15.58
CA GLU A 113 4.96 -23.68 -16.55
C GLU A 113 6.32 -23.14 -16.04
N ALA A 114 7.36 -23.97 -16.18
CA ALA A 114 8.79 -23.63 -16.23
C ALA A 114 9.46 -23.04 -14.95
N ASN A 115 10.22 -23.89 -14.26
CA ASN A 115 11.22 -23.58 -13.20
C ASN A 115 10.73 -22.61 -12.11
N TYR A 116 10.12 -23.11 -11.04
CA TYR A 116 9.75 -22.26 -9.90
C TYR A 116 10.84 -22.23 -8.84
N HIS A 117 11.11 -21.03 -8.35
CA HIS A 117 11.97 -20.80 -7.21
C HIS A 117 11.10 -20.56 -5.99
N SER A 118 11.37 -21.29 -4.92
CA SER A 118 10.57 -21.22 -3.70
C SER A 118 11.46 -20.93 -2.50
N LEU A 119 11.07 -19.94 -1.70
CA LEU A 119 11.66 -19.69 -0.39
C LEU A 119 10.82 -20.38 0.68
N CYS A 120 11.41 -21.38 1.32
CA CYS A 120 10.77 -22.09 2.43
C CYS A 120 11.21 -21.44 3.76
N PHE A 121 10.25 -20.85 4.46
CA PHE A 121 10.44 -20.22 5.76
C PHE A 121 10.14 -21.20 6.87
N SER A 122 11.06 -21.30 7.84
CA SER A 122 10.79 -21.88 9.14
C SER A 122 11.01 -20.80 10.20
N LEU A 123 10.00 -20.53 11.02
CA LEU A 123 9.98 -19.45 11.99
C LEU A 123 10.03 -19.99 13.42
N THR A 124 10.67 -19.24 14.32
CA THR A 124 10.60 -19.41 15.77
C THR A 124 9.40 -18.68 16.37
N LYS A 125 8.89 -17.63 15.70
CA LYS A 125 7.72 -16.85 16.08
C LYS A 125 6.88 -16.53 14.85
N GLU A 126 5.57 -16.57 15.03
CA GLU A 126 4.57 -16.26 13.99
C GLU A 126 4.76 -14.86 13.36
N PRO A 127 4.42 -14.69 12.07
CA PRO A 127 4.38 -13.37 11.42
C PRO A 127 3.47 -12.38 12.13
N CYS A 128 3.78 -11.09 12.06
CA CYS A 128 2.93 -10.05 12.63
C CYS A 128 1.97 -9.51 11.57
N LEU A 129 0.66 -9.68 11.79
CA LEU A 129 -0.39 -9.09 10.97
C LEU A 129 -0.49 -7.59 11.25
N VAL A 130 -0.14 -6.78 10.26
CA VAL A 130 -0.19 -5.32 10.31
C VAL A 130 -1.36 -4.80 9.49
N VAL A 131 -2.25 -4.07 10.16
CA VAL A 131 -3.46 -3.50 9.59
C VAL A 131 -3.48 -1.98 9.78
N PRO A 132 -4.31 -1.23 9.04
CA PRO A 132 -4.44 0.21 9.28
C PRO A 132 -5.03 0.47 10.66
N LYS A 133 -4.42 1.39 11.39
CA LYS A 133 -4.87 1.77 12.73
C LYS A 133 -6.34 2.20 12.71
N SER A 134 -7.09 1.85 13.74
CA SER A 134 -8.52 2.21 13.92
C SER A 134 -9.48 1.75 12.81
N SER A 135 -9.05 0.80 11.97
CA SER A 135 -9.92 0.23 10.93
C SER A 135 -10.57 -1.07 11.43
N ILE A 136 -11.88 -1.20 11.21
CA ILE A 136 -12.56 -2.48 11.40
C ILE A 136 -12.04 -3.42 10.31
N LEU A 137 -11.39 -4.52 10.71
CA LEU A 137 -10.84 -5.52 9.79
C LEU A 137 -11.94 -6.43 9.26
N GLU A 138 -12.93 -5.85 8.57
CA GLU A 138 -13.97 -6.58 7.86
C GLU A 138 -13.79 -6.40 6.36
N SER A 139 -13.67 -7.51 5.65
CA SER A 139 -13.59 -7.50 4.18
C SER A 139 -14.98 -7.54 3.56
N ARG A 140 -15.13 -6.93 2.39
CA ARG A 140 -16.24 -7.21 1.46
C ARG A 140 -16.16 -8.68 0.97
N PRO A 141 -17.27 -9.29 0.53
CA PRO A 141 -17.32 -10.70 0.14
C PRO A 141 -16.23 -11.12 -0.87
N LYS A 142 -15.97 -10.28 -1.88
CA LYS A 142 -14.98 -10.53 -2.94
C LYS A 142 -13.56 -10.84 -2.43
N THR A 143 -13.13 -10.20 -1.34
CA THR A 143 -11.78 -10.41 -0.77
C THR A 143 -11.81 -11.07 0.61
N ALA A 144 -12.96 -11.61 1.03
CA ALA A 144 -13.11 -12.21 2.36
C ALA A 144 -12.23 -13.46 2.51
N ALA A 145 -12.24 -14.33 1.50
CA ALA A 145 -11.39 -15.53 1.50
C ALA A 145 -9.90 -15.16 1.59
N LEU A 146 -9.44 -14.15 0.86
CA LEU A 146 -8.04 -13.70 0.93
C LEU A 146 -7.67 -13.16 2.31
N LEU A 147 -8.57 -12.39 2.95
CA LEU A 147 -8.34 -11.91 4.32
C LEU A 147 -8.24 -13.08 5.31
N ASP A 148 -9.09 -14.09 5.17
CA ASP A 148 -9.06 -15.28 6.03
C ASP A 148 -7.80 -16.12 5.78
N SER A 149 -7.36 -16.25 4.53
CA SER A 149 -6.06 -16.87 4.18
C SER A 149 -4.88 -16.11 4.81
N ILE A 150 -4.87 -14.77 4.74
CA ILE A 150 -3.82 -13.95 5.37
C ILE A 150 -3.81 -14.12 6.90
N ARG A 151 -4.99 -14.20 7.53
CA ARG A 151 -5.11 -14.47 8.97
C ARG A 151 -4.62 -15.87 9.34
N ALA A 152 -4.98 -16.88 8.56
CA ALA A 152 -4.52 -18.25 8.76
C ALA A 152 -2.99 -18.32 8.61
N LEU A 153 -2.44 -17.71 7.57
CA LEU A 153 -1.00 -17.61 7.35
C LEU A 153 -0.27 -16.86 8.47
N ALA A 154 -0.91 -15.85 9.10
CA ALA A 154 -0.35 -15.16 10.26
C ALA A 154 -0.11 -16.10 11.45
N THR A 155 -0.79 -17.24 11.52
CA THR A 155 -0.59 -18.26 12.57
C THR A 155 0.40 -19.36 12.17
N ALA A 156 0.89 -19.34 10.92
CA ALA A 156 1.77 -20.37 10.41
C ALA A 156 3.24 -20.11 10.81
N ALA A 157 3.85 -21.09 11.47
CA ALA A 157 5.29 -21.08 11.76
C ALA A 157 6.15 -21.54 10.57
N ASN A 158 5.56 -22.23 9.58
CA ASN A 158 6.28 -22.68 8.39
C ASN A 158 5.41 -22.44 7.16
N PHE A 159 5.98 -21.80 6.16
CA PHE A 159 5.31 -21.55 4.89
C PHE A 159 6.34 -21.44 3.77
N THR A 160 5.88 -21.62 2.54
CA THR A 160 6.68 -21.58 1.32
C THR A 160 6.14 -20.49 0.42
N VAL A 161 7.00 -19.58 -0.01
CA VAL A 161 6.69 -18.53 -0.99
C VAL A 161 7.24 -18.98 -2.34
N SER A 162 6.36 -19.38 -3.24
CA SER A 162 6.69 -19.77 -4.61
C SER A 162 6.63 -18.55 -5.53
N LEU A 163 7.71 -18.33 -6.27
CA LEU A 163 7.91 -17.17 -7.13
C LEU A 163 7.75 -17.60 -8.59
N SER A 164 6.83 -16.95 -9.31
CA SER A 164 6.57 -17.23 -10.73
C SER A 164 7.69 -16.67 -11.63
N ASN A 165 8.17 -17.50 -12.56
CA ASN A 165 9.43 -17.33 -13.28
C ASN A 165 9.37 -16.46 -14.55
N THR A 166 8.37 -15.59 -14.71
CA THR A 166 8.23 -14.88 -15.99
C THR A 166 9.24 -13.75 -16.18
N GLU A 167 9.87 -13.25 -15.11
CA GLU A 167 10.78 -12.08 -15.17
C GLU A 167 11.97 -12.15 -14.18
N THR A 168 12.25 -13.30 -13.56
CA THR A 168 13.36 -13.41 -12.60
C THR A 168 14.70 -13.31 -13.32
N ILE A 169 15.20 -12.09 -13.48
CA ILE A 169 16.57 -11.77 -13.88
C ILE A 169 17.50 -12.59 -12.98
N THR A 170 18.58 -13.14 -13.53
CA THR A 170 19.58 -13.93 -12.80
C THR A 170 20.06 -13.25 -11.50
N SER A 171 20.02 -11.91 -11.45
CA SER A 171 20.28 -11.11 -10.25
C SER A 171 19.31 -11.39 -9.10
N THR A 172 18.01 -11.51 -9.36
CA THR A 172 17.01 -11.81 -8.33
C THR A 172 17.27 -13.18 -7.71
N LEU A 173 17.61 -14.18 -8.54
CA LEU A 173 17.93 -15.51 -8.04
C LEU A 173 19.21 -15.50 -7.17
N GLN A 174 20.24 -14.76 -7.58
CA GLN A 174 21.45 -14.57 -6.77
C GLN A 174 21.12 -13.90 -5.44
N SER A 175 20.28 -12.87 -5.44
CA SER A 175 19.80 -12.21 -4.23
C SER A 175 19.05 -13.16 -3.30
N LEU A 176 18.13 -13.98 -3.84
CA LEU A 176 17.40 -14.99 -3.07
C LEU A 176 18.34 -16.06 -2.49
N GLY A 177 19.34 -16.49 -3.28
CA GLY A 177 20.38 -17.42 -2.84
C GLY A 177 21.22 -16.85 -1.70
N LEU A 178 21.58 -15.56 -1.79
CA LEU A 178 22.27 -14.85 -0.71
C LEU A 178 21.44 -14.83 0.56
N VAL A 179 20.15 -14.48 0.47
CA VAL A 179 19.23 -14.47 1.61
C VAL A 179 19.14 -15.86 2.25
N ALA A 180 18.91 -16.90 1.45
CA ALA A 180 18.84 -18.27 1.95
C ALA A 180 20.16 -18.70 2.63
N SER A 181 21.31 -18.25 2.12
CA SER A 181 22.61 -18.53 2.74
C SER A 181 22.79 -17.86 4.10
N VAL A 182 22.37 -16.59 4.25
CA VAL A 182 22.47 -15.81 5.50
C VAL A 182 21.52 -16.35 6.57
N PHE A 183 20.33 -16.80 6.15
CA PHE A 183 19.34 -17.40 7.04
C PHE A 183 19.43 -18.92 7.09
N SER A 184 20.49 -19.54 6.56
CA SER A 184 20.69 -20.99 6.66
C SER A 184 20.87 -21.43 8.11
N SER A 185 20.52 -22.68 8.42
CA SER A 185 20.81 -23.30 9.71
C SER A 185 22.30 -23.55 9.94
N THR A 186 23.08 -23.63 8.86
CA THR A 186 24.54 -23.83 8.89
C THR A 186 25.33 -22.52 8.92
N TYR A 187 24.66 -21.37 8.79
CA TYR A 187 25.32 -20.06 8.82
C TYR A 187 25.80 -19.75 10.23
N THR A 188 27.10 -19.46 10.36
CA THR A 188 27.77 -19.18 11.65
C THR A 188 27.98 -17.70 11.92
N GLY A 189 27.65 -16.82 10.96
CA GLY A 189 27.76 -15.38 11.12
C GLY A 189 26.62 -14.77 11.95
N HIS A 190 26.72 -13.48 12.23
CA HIS A 190 25.66 -12.74 12.91
C HIS A 190 24.45 -12.58 11.99
N ARG A 191 23.29 -13.06 12.44
CA ARG A 191 22.05 -12.91 11.68
C ARG A 191 21.62 -11.44 11.60
N PRO A 192 20.97 -11.04 10.50
CA PRO A 192 20.45 -9.70 10.37
C PRO A 192 19.45 -9.36 11.47
N SER A 193 19.46 -8.10 11.91
CA SER A 193 18.46 -7.53 12.80
C SER A 193 17.37 -6.81 12.01
N THR A 194 16.26 -6.43 12.64
CA THR A 194 15.16 -5.73 11.97
C THR A 194 15.61 -4.36 11.46
N ASN A 195 15.34 -4.07 10.18
CA ASN A 195 15.49 -2.72 9.65
C ASN A 195 14.38 -1.80 10.18
N ALA A 196 14.70 -0.97 11.19
CA ALA A 196 13.72 -0.12 11.87
C ALA A 196 13.04 0.90 10.94
N ARG A 197 13.75 1.42 9.93
CA ARG A 197 13.20 2.38 8.97
C ARG A 197 12.10 1.74 8.12
N ARG A 198 12.35 0.54 7.59
CA ARG A 198 11.39 -0.18 6.73
C ARG A 198 10.31 -0.93 7.52
N ALA A 199 10.55 -1.26 8.79
CA ALA A 199 9.56 -1.81 9.70
C ALA A 199 8.71 -0.75 10.42
N ASN A 200 8.91 0.54 10.12
CA ASN A 200 8.21 1.63 10.81
C ASN A 200 6.70 1.62 10.53
N LEU A 201 5.93 1.18 11.53
CA LEU A 201 4.46 1.14 11.47
C LEU A 201 3.84 2.53 11.30
N THR A 202 4.42 3.60 11.86
CA THR A 202 3.82 4.95 11.81
C THR A 202 3.85 5.54 10.40
N ALA A 203 4.78 5.10 9.56
CA ALA A 203 4.90 5.55 8.16
C ALA A 203 3.90 4.83 7.22
N LEU A 204 3.29 3.73 7.66
CA LEU A 204 2.34 2.98 6.85
C LEU A 204 1.03 3.76 6.64
N TYR A 205 0.29 3.36 5.60
CA TYR A 205 -1.05 3.87 5.32
C TYR A 205 -1.10 5.38 5.08
N ALA A 206 -0.17 5.89 4.26
CA ALA A 206 0.00 7.32 3.99
C ALA A 206 0.19 8.15 5.28
N GLY A 207 0.94 7.59 6.24
CA GLY A 207 1.23 8.24 7.53
C GLY A 207 0.12 8.15 8.57
N ARG A 208 -0.99 7.45 8.29
CA ARG A 208 -2.02 7.17 9.31
C ARG A 208 -1.56 6.17 10.38
N GLY A 209 -0.53 5.40 10.06
CA GLY A 209 0.05 4.40 10.95
C GLY A 209 -0.65 3.05 10.85
N GLY A 210 0.15 2.00 11.01
CA GLY A 210 -0.31 0.62 11.15
C GLY A 210 -0.35 0.18 12.61
N GLU A 211 -1.06 -0.90 12.85
CA GLU A 211 -1.20 -1.57 14.13
C GLU A 211 -0.99 -3.07 13.93
N ILE A 212 -0.27 -3.71 14.86
CA ILE A 212 -0.10 -5.17 14.85
C ILE A 212 -1.30 -5.79 15.57
N VAL A 213 -2.04 -6.63 14.87
CA VAL A 213 -3.16 -7.39 15.44
C VAL A 213 -2.68 -8.80 15.72
N HIS A 214 -2.84 -9.25 16.96
CA HIS A 214 -2.66 -10.66 17.30
C HIS A 214 -3.96 -11.38 16.95
N THR A 215 -3.86 -12.45 16.15
CA THR A 215 -5.00 -13.24 15.66
C THR A 215 -5.86 -13.83 16.80
N ASN A 216 -5.33 -13.90 18.02
CA ASN A 216 -6.04 -14.34 19.22
C ASN A 216 -6.94 -13.28 19.87
N ASP A 217 -6.84 -12.00 19.48
CA ASP A 217 -7.59 -10.89 20.07
C ASP A 217 -8.86 -10.49 19.27
N ALA A 218 -9.11 -11.15 18.13
CA ALA A 218 -10.23 -10.81 17.23
C ALA A 218 -11.64 -11.09 17.81
N THR A 219 -11.74 -11.67 19.00
CA THR A 219 -13.00 -11.89 19.73
C THR A 219 -13.21 -10.96 20.94
N ALA A 220 -12.32 -9.98 21.19
CA ALA A 220 -12.35 -9.20 22.44
C ALA A 220 -12.41 -7.67 22.29
N SER A 221 -12.79 -7.11 21.13
CA SER A 221 -13.10 -5.68 21.03
C SER A 221 -14.59 -5.39 21.12
N ALA A 222 -15.23 -5.96 22.15
CA ALA A 222 -16.50 -5.49 22.71
C ALA A 222 -16.31 -5.24 24.22
N ALA A 223 -15.30 -4.45 24.56
CA ALA A 223 -15.13 -3.93 25.92
C ALA A 223 -15.19 -2.41 25.87
N VAL A 224 -16.37 -1.90 26.22
CA VAL A 224 -16.69 -0.51 26.51
C VAL A 224 -15.56 0.12 27.34
N GLN A 225 -14.78 1.01 26.75
CA GLN A 225 -13.97 1.93 27.54
C GLN A 225 -14.88 3.05 28.07
N PRO A 226 -14.89 3.33 29.39
CA PRO A 226 -15.55 4.52 29.93
C PRO A 226 -14.73 5.77 29.57
N PRO A 227 -15.37 6.95 29.39
CA PRO A 227 -14.69 8.15 28.97
C PRO A 227 -13.76 8.68 30.09
N PRO A 228 -12.59 9.25 29.76
CA PRO A 228 -11.71 9.81 30.77
C PRO A 228 -12.30 11.11 31.36
N LEU A 229 -12.24 11.21 32.68
CA LEU A 229 -12.56 12.40 33.45
C LEU A 229 -11.70 13.59 33.01
N TYR A 230 -12.35 14.74 32.83
CA TYR A 230 -11.71 16.04 32.72
C TYR A 230 -10.81 16.30 33.93
N SER A 231 -9.55 16.63 33.69
CA SER A 231 -8.72 17.35 34.65
C SER A 231 -8.04 18.52 33.95
N GLU A 232 -8.24 19.64 34.61
CA GLU A 232 -8.03 21.04 34.24
C GLU A 232 -6.57 21.36 33.88
N ALA A 233 -6.37 22.03 32.74
CA ALA A 233 -5.06 22.48 32.29
C ALA A 233 -4.76 23.90 32.79
N ALA A 234 -3.66 24.06 33.52
CA ALA A 234 -3.04 25.35 33.82
C ALA A 234 -2.06 25.76 32.71
N PRO A 235 -1.96 27.06 32.33
CA PRO A 235 -1.13 27.49 31.20
C PRO A 235 0.22 28.13 31.60
N GLY A 236 1.22 27.93 30.73
CA GLY A 236 2.33 28.87 30.48
C GLY A 236 3.74 28.23 30.44
N PRO A 237 4.78 28.93 29.94
CA PRO A 237 4.81 29.92 28.86
C PRO A 237 5.93 29.68 27.81
N SER A 238 5.86 30.47 26.75
CA SER A 238 6.69 30.61 25.55
C SER A 238 8.14 31.10 25.77
N GLN A 239 9.10 30.64 24.95
CA GLN A 239 10.34 31.36 24.57
C GLN A 239 10.81 30.91 23.15
N ILE A 240 10.77 31.78 22.13
CA ILE A 240 11.76 32.77 21.65
C ILE A 240 12.79 32.20 20.64
N SER A 241 12.82 32.89 19.51
CA SER A 241 13.64 32.82 18.30
C SER A 241 15.16 32.81 18.48
N ASN A 242 15.89 32.38 17.44
CA ASN A 242 17.00 33.18 16.88
C ASN A 242 17.32 32.84 15.42
N LYS A 243 17.25 33.87 14.55
CA LYS A 243 17.82 33.94 13.20
C LYS A 243 19.28 34.40 13.31
N ARG A 244 20.20 33.85 12.50
CA ARG A 244 21.45 34.54 12.13
C ARG A 244 21.68 34.47 10.63
N LYS A 245 22.15 35.59 10.08
CA LYS A 245 22.29 35.95 8.68
C LYS A 245 23.75 36.37 8.44
N ARG A 246 24.32 35.90 7.32
CA ARG A 246 25.47 36.37 6.51
C ARG A 246 26.80 36.70 7.18
N GLU A 247 27.87 36.22 6.54
CA GLU A 247 29.04 37.06 6.23
C GLU A 247 29.65 36.65 4.87
N ILE A 248 30.03 37.67 4.10
CA ILE A 248 30.61 37.63 2.75
C ILE A 248 32.07 38.08 2.91
N SER A 249 33.02 37.42 2.25
CA SER A 249 34.38 37.94 2.10
C SER A 249 34.78 37.93 0.62
N ASP A 250 34.88 39.13 0.06
CA ASP A 250 35.65 39.50 -1.14
C ASP A 250 37.15 39.63 -0.78
N ILE A 251 38.02 39.33 -1.74
CA ILE A 251 39.39 39.85 -2.03
C ILE A 251 39.94 38.98 -3.17
N ASP A 252 40.64 39.43 -4.20
CA ASP A 252 40.73 40.66 -4.99
C ASP A 252 41.52 40.23 -6.26
N HIS A 253 41.40 41.03 -7.32
CA HIS A 253 41.83 40.82 -8.69
C HIS A 253 43.20 40.16 -8.95
N ASP A 254 43.22 39.19 -9.89
CA ASP A 254 44.28 39.18 -10.89
C ASP A 254 43.83 38.62 -12.27
N ARG A 255 44.05 39.45 -13.29
CA ARG A 255 44.18 39.15 -14.73
C ARG A 255 43.04 38.41 -15.44
N SER A 256 42.06 39.19 -15.95
CA SER A 256 41.02 38.71 -16.87
C SER A 256 41.61 37.99 -18.11
N PRO A 257 41.27 36.72 -18.39
CA PRO A 257 41.53 36.13 -19.69
C PRO A 257 40.69 36.90 -20.71
N SER A 258 41.28 37.37 -21.81
CA SER A 258 40.54 38.04 -22.87
C SER A 258 39.32 37.20 -23.27
N ALA A 259 38.18 37.82 -23.60
CA ALA A 259 36.95 37.10 -23.97
C ALA A 259 37.21 35.98 -25.01
N ASN A 260 38.19 36.18 -25.89
CA ASN A 260 38.65 35.20 -26.87
C ASN A 260 39.23 33.92 -26.25
N SER A 261 39.94 34.02 -25.13
CA SER A 261 40.54 32.88 -24.41
C SER A 261 39.47 32.03 -23.70
N GLN A 262 38.46 32.67 -23.10
CA GLN A 262 37.32 31.95 -22.52
C GLN A 262 36.46 31.29 -23.60
N ILE A 263 36.22 31.97 -24.73
CA ILE A 263 35.50 31.40 -25.87
C ILE A 263 36.23 30.17 -26.42
N LEU A 264 37.56 30.22 -26.57
CA LEU A 264 38.36 29.07 -27.01
C LEU A 264 38.29 27.89 -26.04
N LEU A 265 38.29 28.15 -24.72
CA LEU A 265 38.18 27.10 -23.71
C LEU A 265 36.78 26.44 -23.73
N ILE A 266 35.73 27.25 -23.91
CA ILE A 266 34.35 26.76 -24.07
C ILE A 266 34.22 25.91 -25.33
N LEU A 267 34.75 26.38 -26.47
CA LEU A 267 34.75 25.61 -27.72
C LEU A 267 35.50 24.29 -27.58
N LYS A 268 36.66 24.29 -26.90
CA LYS A 268 37.42 23.06 -26.64
C LYS A 268 36.65 22.07 -25.77
N ASN A 269 35.93 22.55 -24.76
CA ASN A 269 35.07 21.71 -23.92
C ASN A 269 33.87 21.16 -24.71
N ILE A 270 33.24 21.99 -25.55
CA ILE A 270 32.15 21.55 -26.44
C ILE A 270 32.66 20.46 -27.39
N CYS A 271 33.82 20.63 -28.03
CA CYS A 271 34.42 19.60 -28.89
C CYS A 271 34.66 18.29 -28.12
N ALA A 272 35.26 18.34 -26.93
CA ALA A 272 35.48 17.13 -26.12
C ALA A 272 34.18 16.42 -25.72
N ARG A 273 33.11 17.19 -25.45
CA ARG A 273 31.78 16.62 -25.17
C ARG A 273 31.15 16.01 -26.42
N LEU A 274 31.34 16.62 -27.59
CA LEU A 274 30.88 16.07 -28.87
C LEU A 274 31.60 14.76 -29.20
N ASP A 275 32.92 14.69 -29.01
CA ASP A 275 33.70 13.45 -29.20
C ASP A 275 33.21 12.34 -28.25
N THR A 276 32.88 12.69 -27.00
CA THR A 276 32.33 11.74 -26.04
C THR A 276 30.94 11.24 -26.46
N ILE A 277 30.09 12.11 -27.00
CA ILE A 277 28.77 11.76 -27.51
C ILE A 277 28.89 10.89 -28.77
N GLU A 278 29.81 11.22 -29.67
CA GLU A 278 30.08 10.45 -30.89
C GLU A 278 30.56 9.03 -30.54
N ASN A 279 31.50 8.89 -29.61
CA ASN A 279 31.94 7.57 -29.13
C ASN A 279 30.81 6.76 -28.46
N ARG A 280 29.89 7.42 -27.74
CA ARG A 280 28.70 6.76 -27.18
C ARG A 280 27.70 6.37 -28.26
N MET A 281 27.57 7.17 -29.31
CA MET A 281 26.70 6.90 -30.44
C MET A 281 27.22 5.73 -31.26
N ILE A 282 28.52 5.65 -31.54
CA ILE A 282 29.16 4.51 -32.20
C ILE A 282 28.94 3.23 -31.37
N ARG A 283 29.17 3.26 -30.05
CA ARG A 283 28.88 2.09 -29.18
C ARG A 283 27.40 1.72 -29.14
N LEU A 284 26.50 2.68 -29.29
CA LEU A 284 25.06 2.42 -29.34
C LEU A 284 24.69 1.81 -30.69
N GLU A 285 25.27 2.30 -31.78
CA GLU A 285 25.12 1.76 -33.13
C GLU A 285 25.65 0.33 -33.22
N ASP A 286 26.81 0.04 -32.62
CA ASP A 286 27.36 -1.33 -32.53
C ASP A 286 26.39 -2.26 -31.79
N LYS A 287 25.87 -1.81 -30.63
CA LYS A 287 24.89 -2.58 -29.85
C LYS A 287 23.55 -2.77 -30.55
N VAL A 288 23.09 -1.76 -31.28
CA VAL A 288 21.85 -1.84 -32.08
C VAL A 288 22.07 -2.79 -33.27
N THR A 289 23.23 -2.73 -33.91
CA THR A 289 23.58 -3.64 -35.02
C THR A 289 23.71 -5.08 -34.52
N GLU A 290 24.33 -5.28 -33.35
CA GLU A 290 24.40 -6.58 -32.67
C GLU A 290 23.00 -7.11 -32.29
N ALA A 291 22.12 -6.25 -31.75
CA ALA A 291 20.75 -6.62 -31.43
C ALA A 291 19.92 -6.96 -32.69
N LEU A 292 20.14 -6.25 -33.80
CA LEU A 292 19.46 -6.49 -35.07
C LEU A 292 19.99 -7.74 -35.81
N ASP A 293 21.27 -8.11 -35.62
CA ASP A 293 21.82 -9.37 -36.15
C ASP A 293 21.36 -10.60 -35.35
N VAL A 294 21.06 -10.44 -34.05
CA VAL A 294 20.37 -11.49 -33.26
C VAL A 294 18.93 -11.72 -33.76
N ASP A 295 18.27 -10.68 -34.26
CA ASP A 295 16.88 -10.70 -34.75
C ASP A 295 16.70 -11.31 -36.17
N ARG A 296 17.78 -11.63 -36.87
CA ARG A 296 17.74 -12.44 -38.11
C ARG A 296 17.71 -13.94 -37.86
N THR A 297 17.76 -14.36 -36.60
CA THR A 297 17.44 -15.73 -36.20
C THR A 297 15.92 -15.84 -36.11
N THR A 298 15.31 -16.30 -37.20
CA THR A 298 13.94 -16.83 -37.31
C THR A 298 13.20 -16.88 -35.97
N CYS A 299 12.30 -15.91 -35.74
CA CYS A 299 11.36 -15.92 -34.64
C CYS A 299 10.65 -17.29 -34.64
N ARG A 300 11.08 -18.16 -33.74
CA ARG A 300 10.67 -19.55 -33.60
C ARG A 300 9.40 -19.64 -32.75
N TYR A 301 8.48 -18.69 -32.91
CA TYR A 301 7.14 -18.86 -32.38
C TYR A 301 6.30 -19.48 -33.48
N GLY A 302 5.92 -20.75 -33.32
CA GLY A 302 4.99 -21.40 -34.23
C GLY A 302 3.69 -20.59 -34.29
N THR A 303 2.95 -20.69 -35.41
CA THR A 303 1.58 -20.13 -35.48
C THR A 303 0.70 -20.59 -34.32
N GLU A 304 1.00 -21.77 -33.78
CA GLU A 304 0.34 -22.42 -32.65
C GLU A 304 0.61 -21.73 -31.31
N GLU A 305 1.87 -21.40 -30.99
CA GLU A 305 2.22 -20.64 -29.77
C GLU A 305 1.65 -19.22 -29.79
N ARG A 306 1.58 -18.59 -30.98
CA ARG A 306 0.92 -17.28 -31.12
C ARG A 306 -0.58 -17.38 -30.84
N THR A 307 -1.25 -18.43 -31.30
CA THR A 307 -2.67 -18.65 -31.00
C THR A 307 -2.91 -18.98 -29.53
N GLU A 308 -2.01 -19.75 -28.90
CA GLU A 308 -2.09 -20.09 -27.49
C GLU A 308 -1.93 -18.84 -26.59
N ILE A 309 -0.96 -17.97 -26.90
CA ILE A 309 -0.80 -16.69 -26.17
C ILE A 309 -2.04 -15.81 -26.33
N ILE A 310 -2.64 -15.76 -27.52
CA ILE A 310 -3.86 -14.98 -27.76
C ILE A 310 -5.03 -15.56 -26.97
N GLU A 311 -5.20 -16.89 -26.94
CA GLU A 311 -6.26 -17.55 -26.17
C GLU A 311 -6.08 -17.34 -24.67
N VAL A 312 -4.85 -17.41 -24.15
CA VAL A 312 -4.55 -17.10 -22.73
C VAL A 312 -4.88 -15.64 -22.41
N VAL A 313 -4.56 -14.71 -23.30
CA VAL A 313 -4.88 -13.29 -23.13
C VAL A 313 -6.40 -13.06 -23.18
N ASP A 314 -7.11 -13.70 -24.10
CA ASP A 314 -8.57 -13.60 -24.22
C ASP A 314 -9.25 -14.17 -22.97
N ASN A 315 -8.82 -15.34 -22.49
CA ASN A 315 -9.34 -15.93 -21.25
C ASN A 315 -9.10 -15.00 -20.04
N ARG A 316 -7.90 -14.40 -19.92
CA ARG A 316 -7.61 -13.43 -18.84
C ARG A 316 -8.44 -12.16 -18.95
N ILE A 317 -8.75 -11.71 -20.17
CA ILE A 317 -9.63 -10.57 -20.39
C ILE A 317 -11.05 -10.92 -19.96
N ASP A 318 -11.55 -12.10 -20.33
CA ASP A 318 -12.88 -12.57 -19.97
C ASP A 318 -13.04 -12.78 -18.46
N ASP A 319 -12.02 -13.32 -17.78
CA ASP A 319 -11.97 -13.43 -16.32
C ASP A 319 -12.03 -12.03 -15.68
N CYS A 320 -11.22 -11.09 -16.17
CA CYS A 320 -11.21 -9.71 -15.67
C CYS A 320 -12.56 -9.00 -15.91
N ILE A 321 -13.19 -9.21 -17.07
CA ILE A 321 -14.53 -8.69 -17.39
C ILE A 321 -15.58 -9.29 -16.46
N THR A 322 -15.49 -10.59 -16.19
CA THR A 322 -16.41 -11.30 -15.30
C THR A 322 -16.26 -10.79 -13.87
N ASP A 323 -15.03 -10.65 -13.38
CA ASP A 323 -14.72 -10.10 -12.06
C ASP A 323 -15.17 -8.66 -11.89
N LEU A 324 -15.03 -7.84 -12.94
CA LEU A 324 -15.49 -6.45 -12.94
C LEU A 324 -17.03 -6.40 -12.95
N LYS A 325 -17.69 -7.30 -13.67
CA LYS A 325 -19.16 -7.41 -13.68
C LYS A 325 -19.69 -7.80 -12.31
N VAL A 326 -19.10 -8.80 -11.66
CA VAL A 326 -19.49 -9.24 -10.32
C VAL A 326 -19.30 -8.09 -9.31
N GLU A 327 -18.14 -7.43 -9.34
CA GLU A 327 -17.87 -6.30 -8.45
C GLU A 327 -18.81 -5.12 -8.68
N SER A 328 -19.09 -4.78 -9.94
CA SER A 328 -20.05 -3.74 -10.28
C SER A 328 -21.47 -4.10 -9.79
N HIS A 329 -21.87 -5.37 -9.89
CA HIS A 329 -23.16 -5.84 -9.41
C HIS A 329 -23.27 -5.74 -7.88
N ASP A 330 -22.23 -6.16 -7.15
CA ASP A 330 -22.19 -6.07 -5.68
C ASP A 330 -22.28 -4.60 -5.22
N ILE A 331 -21.54 -3.70 -5.87
CA ILE A 331 -21.58 -2.25 -5.55
C ILE A 331 -22.96 -1.67 -5.86
N LEU A 332 -23.55 -2.02 -7.01
CA LEU A 332 -24.89 -1.56 -7.37
C LEU A 332 -25.95 -2.07 -6.40
N GLN A 333 -25.82 -3.30 -5.92
CA GLN A 333 -26.73 -3.87 -4.94
C GLN A 333 -26.60 -3.17 -3.58
N GLU A 334 -25.38 -2.92 -3.10
CA GLU A 334 -25.13 -2.15 -1.87
C GLU A 334 -25.70 -0.72 -1.97
N LEU A 335 -25.48 -0.04 -3.10
CA LEU A 335 -26.06 1.29 -3.34
C LEU A 335 -27.58 1.28 -3.38
N LYS A 336 -28.17 0.21 -3.95
CA LYS A 336 -29.62 0.06 -3.98
C LYS A 336 -30.17 -0.09 -2.55
N ASP A 337 -29.56 -0.95 -1.75
CA ASP A 337 -29.99 -1.18 -0.36
C ASP A 337 -29.84 0.11 0.46
N GLU A 338 -28.74 0.87 0.29
CA GLU A 338 -28.55 2.17 0.96
C GLU A 338 -29.60 3.21 0.50
N VAL A 339 -29.96 3.23 -0.78
CA VAL A 339 -31.01 4.13 -1.29
C VAL A 339 -32.37 3.75 -0.69
N ASP A 340 -32.71 2.46 -0.65
CA ASP A 340 -33.97 1.97 -0.09
C ASP A 340 -34.07 2.34 1.41
N ASP A 341 -33.00 2.16 2.19
CA ASP A 341 -32.92 2.57 3.60
C ASP A 341 -33.10 4.09 3.77
N THR A 342 -32.47 4.89 2.91
CA THR A 342 -32.62 6.35 2.98
C THR A 342 -34.01 6.82 2.60
N LEU A 343 -34.66 6.14 1.66
CA LEU A 343 -36.02 6.43 1.23
C LEU A 343 -37.01 6.11 2.35
N GLU A 344 -36.87 4.95 3.00
CA GLU A 344 -37.71 4.56 4.14
C GLU A 344 -37.56 5.56 5.30
N ARG A 345 -36.34 5.97 5.62
CA ARG A 345 -36.11 7.00 6.66
C ARG A 345 -36.78 8.33 6.30
N LEU A 346 -36.69 8.76 5.03
CA LEU A 346 -37.29 10.01 4.58
C LEU A 346 -38.82 9.94 4.57
N ASP A 347 -39.39 8.79 4.21
CA ASP A 347 -40.84 8.55 4.24
C ASP A 347 -41.38 8.62 5.68
N ASN A 348 -40.67 8.00 6.62
CA ASN A 348 -40.99 8.09 8.05
C ASN A 348 -40.92 9.54 8.57
N GLU A 349 -39.83 10.28 8.29
CA GLU A 349 -39.70 11.68 8.71
C GLU A 349 -40.77 12.58 8.08
N THR A 350 -41.13 12.33 6.82
CA THR A 350 -42.17 13.09 6.13
C THR A 350 -43.55 12.79 6.72
N SER A 351 -43.84 11.53 7.02
CA SER A 351 -45.08 11.11 7.66
C SER A 351 -45.24 11.73 9.06
N GLU A 352 -44.18 11.72 9.87
CA GLU A 352 -44.19 12.38 11.19
C GLU A 352 -44.44 13.90 11.08
N LYS A 353 -43.82 14.57 10.10
CA LYS A 353 -44.05 16.01 9.87
C LYS A 353 -45.47 16.33 9.41
N ILE A 354 -46.05 15.47 8.57
CA ILE A 354 -47.44 15.61 8.13
C ILE A 354 -48.38 15.49 9.33
N GLU A 355 -48.20 14.48 10.18
CA GLU A 355 -49.02 14.28 11.38
C GLU A 355 -48.93 15.48 12.35
N LEU A 356 -47.72 16.03 12.55
CA LEU A 356 -47.53 17.24 13.36
C LEU A 356 -48.26 18.46 12.78
N LEU A 357 -48.17 18.68 11.46
CA LEU A 357 -48.85 19.78 10.79
C LEU A 357 -50.38 19.63 10.82
N GLU A 358 -50.89 18.41 10.65
CA GLU A 358 -52.33 18.13 10.75
C GLU A 358 -52.86 18.49 12.15
N ASN A 359 -52.16 18.04 13.19
CA ASN A 359 -52.49 18.36 14.57
C ASN A 359 -52.44 19.88 14.85
N GLU A 360 -51.43 20.58 14.32
CA GLU A 360 -51.31 22.04 14.47
C GLU A 360 -52.44 22.79 13.76
N ILE A 361 -52.81 22.37 12.54
CA ILE A 361 -53.91 22.94 11.77
C ILE A 361 -55.24 22.70 12.49
N GLU A 362 -55.47 21.51 13.03
CA GLU A 362 -56.69 21.18 13.78
C GLU A 362 -56.79 22.06 15.05
N GLU A 363 -55.71 22.17 15.82
CA GLU A 363 -55.68 23.00 17.03
C GLU A 363 -55.90 24.48 16.71
N ASN A 364 -55.28 25.00 15.65
CA ASN A 364 -55.45 26.39 15.24
C ASN A 364 -56.87 26.67 14.72
N THR A 365 -57.42 25.76 13.93
CA THR A 365 -58.79 25.88 13.39
C THR A 365 -59.82 25.86 14.52
N THR A 366 -59.69 24.95 15.48
CA THR A 366 -60.57 24.90 16.66
C THR A 366 -60.47 26.16 17.51
N LYS A 367 -59.25 26.71 17.71
CA LYS A 367 -59.04 28.00 18.39
C LYS A 367 -59.73 29.15 17.64
N LEU A 368 -59.60 29.22 16.31
CA LEU A 368 -60.20 30.26 15.48
C LEU A 368 -61.74 30.22 15.53
N VAL A 369 -62.32 29.02 15.34
CA VAL A 369 -63.77 28.81 15.40
C VAL A 369 -64.31 29.18 16.78
N LYS A 370 -63.64 28.76 17.86
CA LYS A 370 -64.02 29.11 19.24
C LYS A 370 -63.98 30.62 19.48
N LYS A 371 -62.96 31.32 18.97
CA LYS A 371 -62.85 32.78 19.06
C LYS A 371 -63.99 33.48 18.33
N TYR A 372 -64.27 33.07 17.09
CA TYR A 372 -65.35 33.65 16.27
C TYR A 372 -66.73 33.42 16.89
N LEU A 373 -67.02 32.20 17.36
CA LEU A 373 -68.27 31.88 18.06
C LEU A 373 -68.43 32.70 19.34
N LYS A 374 -67.36 32.84 20.13
CA LYS A 374 -67.38 33.66 21.35
C LYS A 374 -67.67 35.13 21.04
N GLU A 375 -67.07 35.67 19.99
CA GLU A 375 -67.31 37.05 19.54
C GLU A 375 -68.76 37.23 19.06
N LYS A 376 -69.28 36.34 18.21
CA LYS A 376 -70.67 36.39 17.74
C LYS A 376 -71.70 36.24 18.86
N LEU A 377 -71.45 35.35 19.83
CA LEU A 377 -72.34 35.18 21.00
C LEU A 377 -72.26 36.37 21.97
N SER A 378 -71.09 37.00 22.12
CA SER A 378 -70.95 38.20 22.97
C SER A 378 -71.66 39.42 22.39
N ASN A 379 -71.78 39.48 21.06
CA ASN A 379 -72.51 40.53 20.35
C ASN A 379 -74.01 40.22 20.19
N ALA A 380 -74.47 39.02 20.59
CA ALA A 380 -75.88 38.69 20.56
C ALA A 380 -76.59 39.34 21.76
N SER A 381 -77.56 40.20 21.49
CA SER A 381 -78.37 40.85 22.52
C SER A 381 -79.71 40.12 22.66
N LEU A 382 -80.05 39.72 23.88
CA LEU A 382 -81.30 39.03 24.20
C LEU A 382 -82.40 40.07 24.49
N ARG A 383 -83.46 40.11 23.68
CA ARG A 383 -84.65 40.93 24.00
C ARG A 383 -85.54 40.21 25.02
N VAL A 384 -86.25 41.00 25.82
CA VAL A 384 -87.15 40.53 26.90
C VAL A 384 -88.33 39.68 26.37
N ASP A 385 -88.62 39.71 25.06
CA ASP A 385 -89.64 38.88 24.40
C ASP A 385 -89.14 37.47 24.01
N GLY A 386 -87.88 37.13 24.29
CA GLY A 386 -87.29 35.82 23.99
C GLY A 386 -86.75 35.66 22.56
N THR A 387 -86.80 36.70 21.73
CA THR A 387 -86.16 36.66 20.40
C THR A 387 -84.68 37.03 20.45
N VAL A 388 -83.84 36.23 19.78
CA VAL A 388 -82.39 36.44 19.66
C VAL A 388 -82.12 37.15 18.34
N PHE A 389 -81.41 38.28 18.38
CA PHE A 389 -80.91 38.97 17.19
C PHE A 389 -79.38 39.00 17.22
N LEU A 390 -78.78 38.80 16.04
CA LEU A 390 -77.36 39.06 15.83
C LEU A 390 -77.23 40.50 15.35
N ASP A 391 -76.56 41.36 16.11
CA ASP A 391 -76.09 42.63 15.56
C ASP A 391 -75.04 42.30 14.49
N ILE A 392 -75.35 42.61 13.24
CA ILE A 392 -74.46 42.39 12.08
C ILE A 392 -73.42 43.51 12.02
#